data_AF-A0A945PQ13-F1
#
_entry.id   AF-A0A945PQ13-F1
#
_cell.length_a   1.000
_cell.length_b   1.000
_cell.length_c   1.000
_cell.angle_alpha   90.00
_cell.angle_beta   90.00
_cell.angle_gamma   90.00
#
_symmetry.space_group_name_H-M   'P 1'
#
loop_
_entity.id
_entity.type
_entity.pdbx_description
1 polymer ?
#
loop_
_entity_poly.entity_id
_entity_poly.type
_entity_poly.pdbx_seq_one_letter_code
_entity_poly.pdbx_strand_id
1 'polypeptide(L)'
;MSEPSALRQVPVFFDRKRCGVLSEIETGFEFVYESGWLADAKAQPISLTMPLRAEPYESRVLFPFFLGLLPEGWLLDVSLAKLKLSADDTFGVLAALCRDC
;
A
#
# COMPACT_ATOMS: atom_id res chain seq x y z
N MET A 1 -23.74 -10.13 -1.23
CA MET A 1 -22.42 -9.72 -1.74
C MET A 1 -21.61 -9.39 -0.50
N SER A 2 -20.73 -10.29 -0.07
CA SER A 2 -19.89 -10.04 1.10
C SER A 2 -18.82 -9.04 0.67
N GLU A 3 -18.82 -7.85 1.25
CA GLU A 3 -17.70 -6.91 1.12
C GLU A 3 -16.44 -7.62 1.67
N PRO A 4 -15.30 -7.56 0.96
CA PRO A 4 -14.05 -8.09 1.51
C PRO A 4 -13.79 -7.36 2.82
N SER A 5 -13.71 -8.11 3.93
CA SER A 5 -13.46 -7.54 5.25
C SER A 5 -11.99 -7.10 5.29
N ALA A 6 -11.73 -5.83 5.01
CA ALA A 6 -10.40 -5.27 5.09
C ALA A 6 -9.90 -5.36 6.54
N LEU A 7 -8.81 -6.09 6.74
CA LEU A 7 -8.20 -6.31 8.05
C LEU A 7 -7.44 -5.07 8.51
N ARG A 8 -6.67 -4.46 7.59
CA ARG A 8 -5.89 -3.25 7.83
C ARG A 8 -5.88 -2.37 6.57
N GLN A 9 -5.79 -1.07 6.75
CA GLN A 9 -5.76 -0.11 5.65
C GLN A 9 -4.74 0.99 5.89
N VAL A 10 -4.07 1.40 4.83
CA VAL A 10 -3.07 2.47 4.84
C VAL A 10 -3.38 3.44 3.71
N PRO A 11 -3.56 4.74 4.00
CA PRO A 11 -3.68 5.75 2.96
C PRO A 11 -2.35 5.90 2.22
N VAL A 12 -2.40 5.95 0.89
CA VAL A 12 -1.24 6.17 0.03
C VAL A 12 -1.27 7.61 -0.45
N PHE A 13 -0.15 8.31 -0.31
CA PHE A 13 0.02 9.69 -0.73
C PHE A 13 1.03 9.77 -1.87
N PHE A 14 0.69 10.56 -2.89
CA PHE A 14 1.58 10.94 -3.97
C PHE A 14 1.67 12.46 -3.99
N ASP A 15 2.88 13.00 -3.93
CA ASP A 15 3.12 14.45 -3.84
C ASP A 15 2.29 15.15 -2.73
N ARG A 16 2.26 14.55 -1.54
CA ARG A 16 1.47 14.99 -0.35
C ARG A 16 -0.05 15.01 -0.52
N LYS A 17 -0.58 14.55 -1.65
CA LYS A 17 -2.02 14.39 -1.89
C LYS A 17 -2.38 12.91 -1.79
N ARG A 18 -3.48 12.60 -1.09
CA ARG A 18 -3.97 11.22 -0.99
C ARG A 18 -4.39 10.76 -2.39
N CYS A 19 -3.75 9.71 -2.89
CA CYS A 19 -4.01 9.17 -4.22
C CYS A 19 -4.83 7.87 -4.17
N GLY A 20 -4.79 7.15 -3.05
CA GLY A 20 -5.52 5.90 -2.89
C GLY A 20 -5.39 5.29 -1.50
N VAL A 21 -5.83 4.05 -1.38
CA VAL A 21 -5.76 3.25 -0.15
C VAL A 21 -5.26 1.87 -0.51
N LEU A 22 -4.25 1.41 0.23
CA LEU A 22 -3.82 0.03 0.24
C LEU A 22 -4.48 -0.67 1.43
N SER A 23 -5.18 -1.77 1.15
CA SER A 23 -5.89 -2.59 2.12
C SER A 23 -5.27 -3.99 2.15
N GLU A 24 -5.11 -4.53 3.35
CA GLU A 24 -4.88 -5.95 3.58
C GLU A 24 -6.25 -6.63 3.74
N ILE A 25 -6.50 -7.65 2.91
CA ILE A 25 -7.74 -8.42 2.90
C ILE A 25 -7.42 -9.89 3.16
N GLU A 26 -8.41 -10.71 3.50
CA GLU A 26 -8.20 -12.12 3.85
C GLU A 26 -7.47 -12.94 2.76
N THR A 27 -7.60 -12.53 1.49
CA THR A 27 -7.01 -13.22 0.34
C THR A 27 -5.69 -12.62 -0.14
N GLY A 28 -5.21 -11.55 0.50
CA GLY A 28 -3.98 -10.83 0.14
C GLY A 28 -4.09 -9.32 0.31
N PHE A 29 -3.85 -8.58 -0.77
CA PHE A 29 -3.79 -7.12 -0.78
C PHE A 29 -4.65 -6.54 -1.88
N GLU A 30 -5.30 -5.44 -1.55
CA GLU A 30 -6.09 -4.63 -2.46
C GLU A 30 -5.56 -3.20 -2.49
N PHE A 31 -5.36 -2.61 -3.66
CA PHE A 31 -5.10 -1.17 -3.79
C PHE A 31 -6.16 -0.50 -4.64
N VAL A 32 -6.72 0.59 -4.12
CA VAL A 32 -7.78 1.35 -4.79
C VAL A 32 -7.36 2.80 -4.90
N TYR A 33 -7.41 3.34 -6.11
CA TYR A 33 -7.26 4.77 -6.33
C TYR A 33 -8.50 5.51 -5.83
N GLU A 34 -8.30 6.65 -5.17
CA GLU A 34 -9.43 7.49 -4.80
C GLU A 34 -10.07 8.13 -6.05
N SER A 35 -11.40 8.20 -6.06
CA SER A 35 -12.14 8.84 -7.14
C SER A 35 -11.74 10.31 -7.32
N GLY A 36 -11.43 11.02 -6.23
CA GLY A 36 -10.92 12.39 -6.28
C GLY A 36 -9.52 12.51 -6.91
N TRP A 37 -8.71 11.45 -6.86
CA TRP A 37 -7.45 11.37 -7.60
C TRP A 37 -7.72 11.07 -9.06
N LEU A 38 -8.55 10.07 -9.38
CA LEU A 38 -8.88 9.70 -10.77
C LEU A 38 -9.56 10.84 -11.56
N ALA A 39 -10.30 11.72 -10.89
CA ALA A 39 -10.94 12.88 -11.50
C ALA A 39 -9.97 14.06 -11.76
N ASP A 40 -8.76 14.03 -11.20
CA ASP A 40 -7.76 15.08 -11.38
C ASP A 40 -7.03 14.89 -12.71
N ALA A 41 -7.08 15.88 -13.60
CA ALA A 41 -6.38 15.85 -14.88
C ALA A 41 -4.84 15.78 -14.74
N LYS A 42 -4.30 16.12 -13.56
CA LYS A 42 -2.88 16.00 -13.23
C LYS A 42 -2.54 14.69 -12.51
N ALA A 43 -3.51 13.81 -12.29
CA ALA A 43 -3.26 12.55 -11.62
C ALA A 43 -2.22 11.74 -12.39
N GLN A 44 -1.31 11.15 -11.63
CA GLN A 44 -0.29 10.25 -12.14
C GLN A 44 -0.46 8.88 -11.49
N PRO A 45 -0.18 7.80 -12.23
CA PRO A 45 -0.15 6.48 -11.63
C PRO A 45 1.00 6.39 -10.62
N ILE A 46 0.77 5.71 -9.50
CA ILE A 46 1.83 5.50 -8.48
C ILE A 46 2.98 4.65 -9.05
N SER A 47 2.69 3.78 -10.03
CA SER A 47 3.67 2.92 -10.69
C SER A 47 3.28 2.69 -12.15
N LEU A 48 4.26 2.43 -13.01
CA LEU A 48 4.03 2.00 -14.39
C LEU A 48 3.27 0.67 -14.47
N THR A 49 3.40 -0.18 -13.44
CA THR A 49 2.67 -1.46 -13.33
C THR A 49 1.28 -1.31 -12.74
N MET A 50 0.92 -0.13 -12.25
CA MET A 50 -0.38 0.18 -11.62
C MET A 50 -0.96 1.46 -12.24
N PRO A 51 -1.39 1.43 -13.52
CA PRO A 51 -1.99 2.59 -14.18
C PRO A 51 -3.24 3.12 -13.46
N LEU A 52 -3.64 4.35 -13.74
CA LEU A 52 -4.86 4.92 -13.16
C LEU A 52 -6.08 4.15 -13.67
N ARG A 53 -6.85 3.57 -12.74
CA ARG A 53 -8.12 2.90 -13.02
C ARG A 53 -9.05 2.95 -11.82
N ALA A 54 -10.35 2.81 -12.07
CA ALA A 54 -11.37 2.79 -11.02
C ALA A 54 -11.45 1.43 -10.32
N GLU A 55 -11.09 0.34 -11.01
CA GLU A 55 -11.17 -1.00 -10.46
C GLU A 55 -10.05 -1.27 -9.45
N PRO A 56 -10.35 -1.98 -8.33
CA PRO A 56 -9.35 -2.37 -7.36
C PRO A 56 -8.25 -3.20 -8.00
N TYR A 57 -7.00 -2.97 -7.59
CA TYR A 57 -5.89 -3.89 -7.81
C TYR A 57 -5.91 -4.93 -6.73
N GLU A 58 -6.04 -6.21 -7.09
CA GLU A 58 -6.02 -7.31 -6.15
C GLU A 58 -4.82 -8.21 -6.42
N SER A 59 -4.16 -8.66 -5.37
CA SER A 59 -3.01 -9.56 -5.45
C SER A 59 -2.91 -10.40 -4.19
N ARG A 60 -2.48 -11.66 -4.31
CA ARG A 60 -2.22 -12.52 -3.14
C ARG A 60 -0.98 -12.11 -2.35
N VAL A 61 -0.10 -11.33 -2.98
CA VAL A 61 1.16 -10.85 -2.41
C VAL A 61 1.25 -9.33 -2.55
N LEU A 62 2.04 -8.68 -1.70
CA LEU A 62 2.19 -7.22 -1.74
C LEU A 62 2.74 -6.77 -3.11
N PHE A 63 2.20 -5.68 -3.66
CA PHE A 63 2.61 -5.23 -4.99
C PHE A 63 4.10 -4.87 -5.02
N PRO A 64 4.84 -5.21 -6.09
CA PRO A 64 6.27 -4.91 -6.22
C PRO A 64 6.62 -3.43 -6.01
N PHE A 65 5.72 -2.51 -6.39
CA PHE A 65 5.88 -1.09 -6.13
C PHE A 65 6.00 -0.76 -4.64
N PHE A 66 5.11 -1.31 -3.82
CA PHE A 66 5.10 -1.11 -2.37
C PHE A 66 6.27 -1.83 -1.69
N LEU A 67 6.69 -2.99 -2.19
CA LEU A 67 7.92 -3.66 -1.73
C LEU A 67 9.16 -2.79 -1.97
N GLY A 68 9.25 -2.10 -3.10
CA GLY A 68 10.35 -1.18 -3.40
C GLY A 68 10.37 0.11 -2.56
N LEU A 69 9.29 0.41 -1.81
CA LEU A 69 9.26 1.51 -0.83
C LEU A 69 9.81 1.09 0.53
N LEU A 70 9.96 -0.21 0.78
CA LEU A 70 10.56 -0.70 2.01
C LEU A 70 12.07 -0.41 2.00
N PRO A 71 12.64 0.03 3.12
CA PRO A 71 14.09 0.17 3.23
C PRO A 71 14.76 -1.19 3.07
N GLU A 72 15.87 -1.25 2.34
CA GLU A 72 16.65 -2.48 2.14
C GLU A 72 17.75 -2.64 3.21
N GLY A 73 18.21 -3.88 3.45
CA GLY A 73 19.38 -4.18 4.29
C GLY A 73 19.15 -4.01 5.80
N TRP A 74 20.14 -3.50 6.53
CA TRP A 74 20.11 -3.39 8.00
C TRP A 74 18.91 -2.58 8.54
N LEU A 75 18.38 -1.65 7.74
CA LEU A 75 17.24 -0.80 8.09
C LEU A 75 15.91 -1.58 8.01
N LEU A 76 15.82 -2.61 7.16
CA LEU A 76 14.72 -3.59 7.14
C LEU A 76 14.72 -4.42 8.44
N ASP A 77 15.88 -4.93 8.83
CA ASP A 77 16.09 -5.72 10.05
C ASP A 77 15.73 -4.93 11.32
N VAL A 78 16.16 -3.67 11.41
CA VAL A 78 15.82 -2.77 12.52
C VAL A 78 14.33 -2.42 12.55
N SER A 79 13.68 -2.29 11.38
CA SER A 79 12.25 -2.02 11.30
C SER A 79 11.43 -3.23 11.75
N LEU A 80 11.78 -4.43 11.26
CA LEU A 80 11.19 -5.72 11.69
C LEU A 80 11.38 -5.96 13.20
N ALA A 81 12.59 -5.69 13.72
CA ALA A 81 12.91 -5.87 15.14
C ALA A 81 12.21 -4.86 16.07
N LYS A 82 12.10 -3.58 15.68
CA LYS A 82 11.40 -2.56 16.48
C LYS A 82 9.90 -2.79 16.56
N LEU A 83 9.29 -3.37 15.53
CA LEU A 83 7.84 -3.53 15.43
C LEU A 83 7.32 -4.87 15.98
N LYS A 84 8.21 -5.79 16.41
CA LYS A 84 7.84 -7.18 16.77
C LYS A 84 7.00 -7.86 15.69
N LEU A 85 7.30 -7.56 14.43
CA LEU A 85 6.61 -8.13 13.28
C LEU A 85 7.43 -9.33 12.79
N SER A 86 6.75 -10.45 12.59
CA SER A 86 7.33 -11.59 11.88
C SER A 86 7.66 -11.17 10.45
N ALA A 87 8.66 -11.81 9.82
CA ALA A 87 8.95 -11.61 8.39
C ALA A 87 7.74 -11.85 7.45
N ASP A 88 6.66 -12.40 7.98
CA ASP A 88 5.36 -12.64 7.34
C ASP A 88 4.45 -11.37 7.32
N ASP A 89 4.64 -10.38 8.21
CA ASP A 89 3.77 -9.19 8.35
C ASP A 89 4.38 -7.98 7.61
N THR A 90 4.51 -8.12 6.29
CA THR A 90 5.07 -7.07 5.41
C THR A 90 4.21 -5.80 5.43
N PHE A 91 2.90 -5.95 5.65
CA PHE A 91 1.95 -4.84 5.68
C PHE A 91 2.11 -3.94 6.90
N GLY A 92 2.35 -4.51 8.09
CA GLY A 92 2.57 -3.74 9.31
C GLY A 92 3.84 -2.89 9.24
N VAL A 93 4.89 -3.39 8.58
CA VAL A 93 6.13 -2.62 8.34
C VAL A 93 5.83 -1.42 7.43
N LEU A 94 5.07 -1.64 6.36
CA LEU A 94 4.71 -0.59 5.42
C LEU A 94 3.81 0.49 6.06
N ALA A 95 2.83 0.07 6.86
CA ALA A 95 1.96 0.97 7.62
C ALA A 95 2.75 1.84 8.62
N ALA A 96 3.77 1.27 9.26
CA ALA A 96 4.61 2.01 10.21
C ALA A 96 5.53 3.03 9.51
N LEU A 97 6.09 2.68 8.36
CA LEU A 97 6.95 3.58 7.58
C LEU A 97 6.16 4.75 6.97
N CYS A 98 4.92 4.52 6.56
CA CYS A 98 4.04 5.57 6.04
C CYS A 98 3.51 6.54 7.11
N ARG A 99 3.82 6.34 8.40
CA ARG A 99 3.33 7.18 9.50
C ARG A 99 4.30 8.30 9.92
N ASP A 100 5.54 8.31 9.42
CA ASP A 100 6.60 9.23 9.88
C ASP A 100 6.94 10.36 8.88
N CYS A 101 6.06 10.66 7.90
CA CYS A 101 6.26 11.75 6.92
C CYS A 101 5.11 12.75 6.90
#